data_AF-A0A383DQL8-F1
#
_entry.id   AF-A0A383DQL8-F1
#
_cell.length_a   1.000
_cell.length_b   1.000
_cell.length_c   1.000
_cell.angle_alpha   90.00
_cell.angle_beta   90.00
_cell.angle_gamma   90.00
#
_symmetry.space_group_name_H-M   'P 1'
#
loop_
_entity.id
_entity.type
_entity.pdbx_description
1 polymer ?
#
loop_
_entity_poly.entity_id
_entity_poly.type
_entity_poly.pdbx_seq_one_letter_code
_entity_poly.pdbx_strand_id
1 'polypeptide(L)'
;SAMPHKKNPILSENITGLARMIRSYALPAMENVNLWHERDISHSSVERVIAPDATIALDFILNRLTEIIGKLVVHPKVMLENLNKSLGLYNSQRILLALIQKGMSREKAYSIVQSVAMKSWKEKKLFSESLKKDNRITKFLSEKEIDTSFDSKYFLKNVEKIFKRIF
;
A
#
# COMPACT_ATOMS: atom_id res chain seq x y z
N SER A 1 -9.61 -30.97 0.68
CA SER A 1 -8.22 -30.51 0.45
C SER A 1 -7.29 -31.35 1.30
N ALA A 2 -6.16 -31.81 0.74
CA ALA A 2 -5.16 -32.65 1.42
C ALA A 2 -3.99 -31.85 2.04
N MET A 3 -4.01 -30.50 1.96
CA MET A 3 -2.91 -29.65 2.44
C MET A 3 -3.27 -28.96 3.77
N PRO A 4 -2.72 -29.42 4.92
CA PRO A 4 -3.09 -28.91 6.25
C PRO A 4 -2.61 -27.47 6.53
N HIS A 5 -1.61 -26.98 5.80
CA HIS A 5 -1.03 -25.64 5.97
C HIS A 5 -1.77 -24.54 5.19
N LYS A 6 -2.75 -24.89 4.36
CA LYS A 6 -3.34 -23.97 3.37
C LYS A 6 -4.31 -22.99 4.03
N LYS A 7 -3.93 -21.71 4.10
CA LYS A 7 -4.79 -20.59 4.48
C LYS A 7 -4.96 -19.68 3.27
N ASN A 8 -6.13 -19.70 2.61
CA ASN A 8 -6.41 -18.84 1.45
C ASN A 8 -7.37 -17.71 1.85
N PRO A 9 -7.23 -16.52 1.25
CA PRO A 9 -8.14 -15.40 1.48
C PRO A 9 -9.46 -15.56 0.69
N ILE A 10 -10.13 -16.70 0.81
CA ILE A 10 -11.29 -17.07 -0.04
C ILE A 10 -12.45 -16.08 0.03
N LEU A 11 -12.64 -15.42 1.18
CA LEU A 11 -13.71 -14.45 1.35
C LEU A 11 -13.42 -13.17 0.54
N SER A 12 -12.16 -12.71 0.54
CA SER A 12 -11.71 -11.56 -0.25
C SER A 12 -11.68 -11.88 -1.75
N GLU A 13 -11.28 -13.10 -2.12
CA GLU A 13 -11.34 -13.60 -3.51
C GLU A 13 -12.78 -13.59 -4.05
N ASN A 14 -13.74 -14.03 -3.23
CA ASN A 14 -15.15 -13.99 -3.55
C ASN A 14 -15.70 -12.56 -3.71
N ILE A 15 -15.37 -11.63 -2.80
CA ILE A 15 -15.73 -10.21 -2.95
C ILE A 15 -15.18 -9.64 -4.27
N THR A 16 -13.95 -9.99 -4.63
CA THR A 16 -13.32 -9.52 -5.88
C THR A 16 -14.11 -9.95 -7.11
N GLY A 17 -14.63 -11.19 -7.11
CA GLY A 17 -15.51 -11.71 -8.16
C GLY A 17 -16.85 -10.96 -8.23
N LEU A 18 -17.53 -10.82 -7.09
CA LEU A 18 -18.84 -10.13 -7.03
C LEU A 18 -18.74 -8.65 -7.41
N ALA A 19 -17.62 -7.98 -7.07
CA ALA A 19 -17.39 -6.61 -7.51
C ALA A 19 -17.31 -6.46 -9.04
N ARG A 20 -16.89 -7.51 -9.77
CA ARG A 20 -16.94 -7.53 -11.25
C ARG A 20 -18.38 -7.59 -11.74
N MET A 21 -19.22 -8.41 -11.11
CA MET A 21 -20.66 -8.51 -11.44
C MET A 21 -21.36 -7.17 -11.23
N ILE A 22 -21.17 -6.54 -10.06
CA ILE A 22 -21.77 -5.22 -9.77
C ILE A 22 -21.38 -4.18 -10.82
N ARG A 23 -20.10 -4.09 -11.19
CA ARG A 23 -19.66 -3.16 -12.25
C ARG A 23 -20.26 -3.50 -13.61
N SER A 24 -20.43 -4.80 -13.92
CA SER A 24 -21.02 -5.21 -15.20
C SER A 24 -22.48 -4.80 -15.35
N TYR A 25 -23.21 -4.64 -14.24
CA TYR A 25 -24.59 -4.15 -14.25
C TYR A 25 -24.71 -2.65 -14.57
N ALA A 26 -23.63 -1.88 -14.42
CA ALA A 26 -23.65 -0.44 -14.71
C ALA A 26 -23.85 -0.15 -16.20
N LEU A 27 -23.26 -0.96 -17.09
CA LEU A 27 -23.37 -0.77 -18.53
C LEU A 27 -24.81 -0.90 -19.04
N PRO A 28 -25.53 -2.03 -18.82
CA PRO A 28 -26.90 -2.15 -19.27
C PRO A 28 -27.84 -1.16 -18.54
N ALA A 29 -27.53 -0.77 -17.30
CA ALA A 29 -28.27 0.31 -16.62
C ALA A 29 -28.13 1.67 -17.33
N MET A 30 -26.95 1.99 -17.87
CA MET A 30 -26.74 3.21 -18.66
C MET A 30 -27.42 3.13 -20.03
N GLU A 31 -27.43 1.95 -20.66
CA GLU A 31 -28.14 1.72 -21.93
C GLU A 31 -29.67 1.89 -21.78
N ASN A 32 -30.23 1.61 -20.61
CA ASN A 32 -31.65 1.79 -20.29
C ASN A 32 -32.13 3.27 -20.28
N VAL A 33 -31.24 4.26 -20.35
CA VAL A 33 -31.62 5.68 -20.15
C VAL A 33 -32.32 6.28 -21.39
N ASN A 34 -31.86 5.95 -22.59
CA ASN A 34 -32.31 6.62 -23.82
C ASN A 34 -33.55 5.93 -24.45
N LEU A 35 -34.65 5.91 -23.71
CA LEU A 35 -35.92 5.32 -24.15
C LEU A 35 -36.62 6.18 -25.21
N TRP A 36 -37.45 5.55 -26.04
CA TRP A 36 -38.13 6.22 -27.14
C TRP A 36 -39.39 6.98 -26.66
N HIS A 37 -39.47 8.27 -27.02
CA HIS A 37 -40.62 9.17 -26.74
C HIS A 37 -41.06 9.17 -25.26
N GLU A 38 -42.32 8.89 -24.96
CA GLU A 38 -42.86 8.90 -23.59
C GLU A 38 -42.44 7.67 -22.77
N ARG A 39 -42.08 6.56 -23.44
CA ARG A 39 -41.41 5.35 -22.90
C ARG A 39 -41.46 4.22 -23.94
N ASP A 40 -40.43 3.37 -23.93
CA ASP A 40 -40.52 1.97 -24.35
C ASP A 40 -40.20 1.05 -23.16
N ILE A 41 -40.49 -0.26 -23.29
CA ILE A 41 -40.42 -1.22 -22.17
C ILE A 41 -39.11 -2.03 -22.12
N SER A 42 -38.13 -1.73 -22.98
CA SER A 42 -36.88 -2.53 -23.10
C SER A 42 -36.10 -2.63 -21.78
N HIS A 43 -36.03 -1.54 -21.02
CA HIS A 43 -35.41 -1.48 -19.69
C HIS A 43 -35.96 -2.52 -18.71
N SER A 44 -37.24 -2.90 -18.85
CA SER A 44 -37.94 -3.75 -17.89
C SER A 44 -37.37 -5.17 -17.82
N SER A 45 -36.90 -5.75 -18.92
CA SER A 45 -36.28 -7.10 -18.90
C SER A 45 -34.90 -7.08 -18.24
N VAL A 46 -34.13 -6.02 -18.49
CA VAL A 46 -32.82 -5.76 -17.88
C VAL A 46 -32.97 -5.55 -16.38
N GLU A 47 -33.87 -4.66 -15.94
CA GLU A 47 -34.08 -4.31 -14.54
C GLU A 47 -34.54 -5.49 -13.68
N ARG A 48 -35.29 -6.43 -14.25
CA ARG A 48 -35.66 -7.69 -13.56
C ARG A 48 -34.46 -8.53 -13.16
N VAL A 49 -33.34 -8.40 -13.86
CA VAL A 49 -32.08 -9.08 -13.54
C VAL A 49 -31.22 -8.17 -12.67
N ILE A 50 -30.88 -6.99 -13.18
CA ILE A 50 -29.85 -6.17 -12.54
C ILE A 50 -30.30 -5.55 -11.21
N ALA A 51 -31.57 -5.21 -11.03
CA ALA A 51 -32.02 -4.56 -9.80
C ALA A 51 -31.96 -5.50 -8.58
N PRO A 52 -32.54 -6.73 -8.61
CA PRO A 52 -32.39 -7.66 -7.50
C PRO A 52 -30.95 -8.15 -7.36
N ASP A 53 -30.28 -8.52 -8.45
CA ASP A 53 -28.94 -9.10 -8.37
C ASP A 53 -27.92 -8.09 -7.83
N ALA A 54 -27.97 -6.83 -8.25
CA ALA A 54 -27.05 -5.80 -7.77
C ALA A 54 -27.25 -5.52 -6.29
N THR A 55 -28.51 -5.39 -5.84
CA THR A 55 -28.82 -5.06 -4.44
C THR A 55 -28.49 -6.22 -3.50
N ILE A 56 -28.84 -7.46 -3.87
CA ILE A 56 -28.51 -8.67 -3.10
C ILE A 56 -26.99 -8.88 -3.05
N ALA A 57 -26.30 -8.78 -4.19
CA ALA A 57 -24.86 -8.96 -4.23
C ALA A 57 -24.13 -7.89 -3.40
N LEU A 58 -24.56 -6.63 -3.46
CA LEU A 58 -23.96 -5.57 -2.69
C LEU A 58 -24.18 -5.73 -1.18
N ASP A 59 -25.40 -6.05 -0.76
CA ASP A 59 -25.70 -6.36 0.65
C ASP A 59 -24.81 -7.48 1.18
N PHE A 60 -24.69 -8.56 0.41
CA PHE A 60 -23.82 -9.68 0.76
C PHE A 60 -22.34 -9.26 0.85
N ILE A 61 -21.83 -8.47 -0.10
CA ILE A 61 -20.45 -7.97 -0.08
C ILE A 61 -20.21 -7.12 1.17
N LEU A 62 -21.13 -6.23 1.52
CA LEU A 62 -21.01 -5.34 2.67
C LEU A 62 -20.95 -6.13 3.98
N ASN A 63 -21.89 -7.06 4.19
CA ASN A 63 -21.91 -7.92 5.38
C ASN A 63 -20.62 -8.77 5.49
N ARG A 64 -20.20 -9.38 4.37
CA ARG A 64 -18.98 -10.19 4.34
C ARG A 64 -17.72 -9.35 4.57
N LEU A 65 -17.63 -8.16 4.00
CA LEU A 65 -16.48 -7.27 4.20
C LEU A 65 -16.39 -6.81 5.66
N THR A 66 -17.52 -6.44 6.26
CA THR A 66 -17.60 -6.12 7.69
C THR A 66 -17.07 -7.26 8.55
N GLU A 67 -17.46 -8.51 8.25
CA GLU A 67 -16.96 -9.67 8.96
C GLU A 67 -15.44 -9.87 8.77
N ILE A 68 -14.94 -9.75 7.53
CA ILE A 68 -13.52 -9.87 7.23
C ILE A 68 -12.71 -8.85 8.04
N ILE A 69 -13.12 -7.57 8.00
CA ILE A 69 -12.42 -6.50 8.71
C ILE A 69 -12.53 -6.69 10.23
N GLY A 70 -13.72 -7.05 10.74
CA GLY A 70 -13.95 -7.27 12.17
C GLY A 70 -13.18 -8.45 12.76
N LYS A 71 -12.81 -9.44 11.95
CA LYS A 71 -12.05 -10.63 12.36
C LYS A 71 -10.64 -10.69 11.78
N LEU A 72 -10.15 -9.60 11.17
CA LEU A 72 -8.87 -9.59 10.47
C LEU A 72 -7.72 -9.79 11.48
N VAL A 73 -6.93 -10.84 11.28
CA VAL A 73 -5.73 -11.08 12.09
C VAL A 73 -4.57 -10.27 11.51
N VAL A 74 -4.10 -9.28 12.28
CA VAL A 74 -2.95 -8.45 11.94
C VAL A 74 -1.70 -8.97 12.66
N HIS A 75 -0.57 -9.05 11.95
CA HIS A 75 0.71 -9.50 12.51
C HIS A 75 1.77 -8.38 12.50
N PRO A 76 1.78 -7.48 13.51
CA PRO A 76 2.71 -6.33 13.53
C PRO A 76 4.19 -6.72 13.48
N LYS A 77 4.57 -7.85 14.09
CA LYS A 77 5.95 -8.36 14.05
C LYS A 77 6.37 -8.71 12.62
N VAL A 78 5.52 -9.43 11.88
CA VAL A 78 5.77 -9.80 10.48
C VAL A 78 5.80 -8.56 9.58
N MET A 79 4.98 -7.54 9.86
CA MET A 79 5.04 -6.26 9.15
C MET A 79 6.40 -5.58 9.33
N LEU A 80 6.91 -5.52 10.56
CA LEU A 80 8.22 -4.95 10.87
C LEU A 80 9.37 -5.77 10.26
N GLU A 81 9.28 -7.10 10.33
CA GLU A 81 10.24 -8.00 9.68
C GLU A 81 10.29 -7.77 8.18
N ASN A 82 9.13 -7.68 7.52
CA ASN A 82 9.05 -7.40 6.09
C ASN A 82 9.67 -6.05 5.71
N LEU A 83 9.44 -5.02 6.51
CA LEU A 83 10.09 -3.72 6.33
C LEU A 83 11.63 -3.84 6.44
N ASN A 84 12.11 -4.61 7.41
CA ASN A 84 13.53 -4.81 7.65
C ASN A 84 14.21 -5.75 6.64
N LYS A 85 13.47 -6.52 5.83
CA LYS A 85 14.03 -7.33 4.72
C LYS A 85 14.80 -6.49 3.70
N SER A 86 14.50 -5.20 3.59
CA SER A 86 15.27 -4.29 2.73
C SER A 86 16.56 -3.79 3.40
N LEU A 87 16.97 -4.34 4.56
CA LEU A 87 18.21 -3.97 5.28
C LEU A 87 18.33 -2.47 5.60
N GLY A 88 17.19 -1.78 5.79
CA GLY A 88 17.12 -0.35 6.09
C GLY A 88 17.22 0.58 4.88
N LEU A 89 17.25 0.04 3.65
CA LEU A 89 17.32 0.84 2.41
C LEU A 89 16.17 1.84 2.22
N TYR A 90 15.02 1.61 2.83
CA TYR A 90 13.89 2.56 2.83
C TYR A 90 14.24 3.92 3.47
N ASN A 91 15.33 4.01 4.25
CA ASN A 91 15.84 5.26 4.82
C ASN A 91 16.77 6.06 3.88
N SER A 92 17.08 5.55 2.69
CA SER A 92 17.98 6.19 1.72
C SER A 92 17.63 7.64 1.41
N GLN A 93 16.33 7.96 1.28
CA GLN A 93 15.88 9.32 1.06
C GLN A 93 16.24 10.27 2.22
N ARG A 94 16.16 9.80 3.48
CA ARG A 94 16.52 10.62 4.64
C ARG A 94 18.00 10.97 4.66
N ILE A 95 18.85 10.00 4.32
CA ILE A 95 20.30 10.20 4.20
C ILE A 95 20.62 11.18 3.07
N LEU A 96 19.97 11.01 1.91
CA LEU A 96 20.13 11.93 0.78
C LEU A 96 19.78 13.37 1.17
N LEU A 97 18.64 13.58 1.83
CA LEU A 97 18.21 14.92 2.24
C LEU A 97 19.13 15.50 3.32
N ALA A 98 19.62 14.69 4.26
CA ALA A 98 20.58 15.13 5.27
C ALA A 98 21.90 15.60 4.64
N LEU A 99 22.42 14.89 3.63
CA LEU A 99 23.62 15.31 2.88
C LEU A 99 23.40 16.65 2.15
N ILE A 100 22.23 16.83 1.54
CA ILE A 100 21.88 18.09 0.87
C ILE A 100 21.83 19.25 1.86
N GLN A 101 21.22 19.04 3.04
CA GLN A 101 21.16 20.05 4.11
C GLN A 101 22.54 20.43 4.65
N LYS A 102 23.53 19.55 4.51
CA LYS A 102 24.94 19.80 4.85
C LYS A 102 25.75 20.41 3.69
N GLY A 103 25.09 20.84 2.62
CA GLY A 103 25.72 21.56 1.50
C GLY A 103 26.18 20.68 0.34
N MET A 104 25.84 19.40 0.30
CA MET A 104 26.11 18.56 -0.87
C MET A 104 25.10 18.83 -2.00
N SER A 105 25.56 18.90 -3.25
CA SER A 105 24.62 18.97 -4.39
C SER A 105 23.76 17.70 -4.47
N ARG A 106 22.51 17.86 -4.91
CA ARG A 106 21.54 16.75 -5.00
C ARG A 106 22.05 15.59 -5.85
N GLU A 107 22.63 15.89 -7.00
CA GLU A 107 23.18 14.88 -7.93
C GLU A 107 24.29 14.06 -7.28
N LYS A 108 25.21 14.73 -6.57
CA LYS A 108 26.31 14.08 -5.86
C LYS A 108 25.80 13.24 -4.69
N ALA A 109 24.86 13.77 -3.90
CA ALA A 109 24.24 13.03 -2.80
C ALA A 109 23.51 11.78 -3.31
N TYR A 110 22.75 11.91 -4.39
CA TYR A 110 22.05 10.80 -5.02
C TYR A 110 23.01 9.70 -5.48
N SER A 111 24.03 10.06 -6.25
CA SER A 111 25.03 9.11 -6.76
C SER A 111 25.74 8.34 -5.64
N ILE A 112 26.16 9.05 -4.58
CA ILE A 112 26.83 8.44 -3.42
C ILE A 112 25.86 7.49 -2.69
N VAL A 113 24.68 7.97 -2.30
CA VAL A 113 23.70 7.17 -1.55
C VAL A 113 23.27 5.94 -2.35
N GLN A 114 23.02 6.09 -3.65
CA GLN A 114 22.70 4.98 -4.55
C GLN A 114 23.82 3.95 -4.58
N SER A 115 25.08 4.39 -4.72
CA SER A 115 26.22 3.47 -4.76
C SER A 115 26.36 2.66 -3.47
N VAL A 116 26.16 3.29 -2.30
CA VAL A 116 26.22 2.60 -1.01
C VAL A 116 25.03 1.66 -0.82
N ALA A 117 23.82 2.11 -1.17
CA ALA A 117 22.61 1.30 -1.12
C ALA A 117 22.74 0.01 -1.94
N MET A 118 23.21 0.12 -3.19
CA MET A 118 23.42 -1.04 -4.07
C MET A 118 24.48 -1.99 -3.53
N LYS A 119 25.55 -1.45 -2.93
CA LYS A 119 26.59 -2.26 -2.26
C LYS A 119 26.02 -3.00 -1.05
N SER A 120 25.28 -2.33 -0.17
CA SER A 120 24.63 -2.94 0.99
C SER A 120 23.69 -4.07 0.58
N TRP A 121 22.91 -3.87 -0.48
CA TRP A 121 22.01 -4.89 -1.03
C TRP A 121 22.77 -6.11 -1.54
N LYS A 122 23.81 -5.90 -2.37
CA LYS A 122 24.62 -6.98 -2.95
C LYS A 122 25.35 -7.78 -1.86
N GLU A 123 25.86 -7.10 -0.84
CA GLU A 123 26.63 -7.72 0.24
C GLU A 123 25.75 -8.22 1.41
N LYS A 124 24.42 -8.01 1.35
CA LYS A 124 23.47 -8.30 2.42
C LYS A 124 23.89 -7.71 3.78
N LYS A 125 24.44 -6.50 3.77
CA LYS A 125 24.83 -5.76 4.97
C LYS A 125 23.80 -4.69 5.31
N LEU A 126 23.72 -4.34 6.58
CA LEU A 126 22.88 -3.24 7.02
C LEU A 126 23.31 -1.95 6.32
N PHE A 127 22.33 -1.22 5.80
CA PHE A 127 22.58 0.02 5.08
C PHE A 127 23.22 1.07 6.01
N SER A 128 22.79 1.15 7.26
CA SER A 128 23.38 2.04 8.28
C SER A 128 24.89 1.80 8.46
N GLU A 129 25.32 0.55 8.63
CA GLU A 129 26.74 0.19 8.78
C GLU A 129 27.55 0.54 7.53
N SER A 130 26.95 0.36 6.34
CA SER A 130 27.62 0.67 5.08
C SER A 130 27.83 2.16 4.89
N LEU A 131 26.87 2.99 5.33
CA LEU A 131 26.99 4.45 5.34
C LEU A 131 28.09 4.93 6.28
N LYS A 132 28.18 4.34 7.48
CA LYS A 132 29.21 4.68 8.49
C LYS A 132 30.63 4.36 8.04
N LYS A 133 30.80 3.46 7.07
CA LYS A 133 32.11 3.08 6.48
C LYS A 133 32.49 3.91 5.25
N ASP A 134 31.61 4.75 4.73
CA ASP A 134 31.88 5.54 3.52
C ASP A 134 32.31 6.96 3.87
N ASN A 135 33.60 7.25 3.64
CA ASN A 135 34.21 8.55 3.91
C ASN A 135 33.53 9.72 3.18
N ARG A 136 32.84 9.46 2.05
CA ARG A 136 32.12 10.49 1.29
C ARG A 136 30.86 10.96 2.04
N ILE A 137 30.32 10.11 2.93
CA ILE A 137 29.17 10.40 3.79
C ILE A 137 29.62 10.90 5.16
N THR A 138 30.57 10.22 5.80
CA THR A 138 31.02 10.56 7.15
C THR A 138 31.74 11.91 7.25
N LYS A 139 32.22 12.44 6.11
CA LYS A 139 32.70 13.83 6.01
C LYS A 139 31.60 14.88 6.27
N PHE A 140 30.33 14.55 6.01
CA PHE A 140 29.19 15.46 6.12
C PHE A 140 28.26 15.13 7.27
N LEU A 141 28.12 13.84 7.62
CA LEU A 141 27.22 13.34 8.64
C LEU A 141 27.99 12.55 9.71
N SER A 142 27.79 12.89 10.96
CA SER A 142 28.24 12.09 12.09
C SER A 142 27.48 10.76 12.18
N GLU A 143 28.05 9.77 12.87
CA GLU A 143 27.36 8.49 13.09
C GLU A 143 25.99 8.68 13.76
N LYS A 144 25.88 9.62 14.70
CA LYS A 144 24.62 9.95 15.39
C LYS A 144 23.56 10.50 14.43
N GLU A 145 23.95 11.34 13.47
CA GLU A 145 23.04 11.87 12.44
C GLU A 145 22.60 10.78 11.47
N ILE A 146 23.51 9.84 11.15
CA ILE A 146 23.16 8.64 10.38
C ILE A 146 22.14 7.82 11.17
N ASP A 147 22.40 7.47 12.43
CA ASP A 147 21.49 6.65 13.24
C ASP A 147 20.10 7.31 13.40
N THR A 148 20.06 8.62 13.62
CA THR A 148 18.80 9.39 13.71
C THR A 148 18.00 9.33 12.40
N SER A 149 18.66 9.18 11.26
CA SER A 149 18.01 9.04 9.96
C SER A 149 17.31 7.69 9.77
N PHE A 150 17.55 6.71 10.65
CA PHE A 150 16.90 5.40 10.64
C PHE A 150 15.75 5.27 11.65
N ASP A 151 15.44 6.33 12.42
CA ASP A 151 14.29 6.32 13.33
C ASP A 151 12.95 6.31 12.56
N SER A 152 12.17 5.24 12.71
CA SER A 152 10.86 5.07 12.07
C SER A 152 9.81 6.08 12.53
N LYS A 153 9.96 6.68 13.72
CA LYS A 153 9.04 7.71 14.24
C LYS A 153 8.94 8.91 13.30
N TYR A 154 10.01 9.20 12.55
CA TYR A 154 9.99 10.29 11.56
C TYR A 154 8.89 10.11 10.51
N PHE A 155 8.65 8.89 10.05
CA PHE A 155 7.60 8.59 9.05
C PHE A 155 6.20 8.59 9.67
N LEU A 156 6.10 8.33 10.97
CA LEU A 156 4.84 8.24 11.70
C LEU A 156 4.40 9.56 12.35
N LYS A 157 5.22 10.62 12.31
CA LYS A 157 4.98 11.90 12.99
C LYS A 157 3.64 12.59 12.66
N ASN A 158 3.07 12.30 11.50
CA ASN A 158 1.82 12.90 11.03
C ASN A 158 0.59 12.00 11.23
N VAL A 159 0.74 10.77 11.75
CA VAL A 159 -0.37 9.82 11.91
C VAL A 159 -1.48 10.43 12.77
N GLU A 160 -1.15 10.94 13.96
CA GLU A 160 -2.12 11.58 14.87
C GLU A 160 -2.87 12.75 14.22
N LYS A 161 -2.16 13.57 13.43
CA LYS A 161 -2.76 14.70 12.72
C LYS A 161 -3.76 14.25 11.66
N ILE A 162 -3.52 13.11 11.01
CA ILE A 162 -4.43 12.53 10.02
C ILE A 162 -5.67 11.94 10.72
N PHE A 163 -5.48 11.22 11.83
CA PHE A 163 -6.59 10.65 12.60
C PHE A 163 -7.56 11.72 13.11
N LYS A 164 -7.06 12.84 13.64
CA LYS A 164 -7.87 13.99 14.07
C LYS A 164 -8.71 14.67 12.99
N ARG A 165 -8.50 14.35 11.71
CA ARG A 165 -9.31 14.88 10.60
C ARG A 165 -10.48 13.96 10.23
N ILE A 166 -10.42 12.70 10.65
CA ILE A 166 -11.35 11.64 10.23
C ILE A 166 -12.28 11.25 11.38
N PHE A 167 -11.74 11.19 12.61
CA PHE A 167 -12.45 10.86 13.85
C PHE A 167 -12.47 12.06 14.79
#